data_AF-A0A433QR66-F1
#
_entry.id   AF-A0A433QR66-F1
#
_cell.length_a   1.000
_cell.length_b   1.000
_cell.length_c   1.000
_cell.angle_alpha   90.00
_cell.angle_beta   90.00
_cell.angle_gamma   90.00
#
_symmetry.space_group_name_H-M   'P 1'
#
loop_
_entity.id
_entity.type
_entity.pdbx_description
1 polymer ?
#
loop_
_entity_poly.entity_id
_entity_poly.type
_entity_poly.pdbx_seq_one_letter_code
_entity_poly.pdbx_strand_id
1 'polypeptide(L)'
;MAAKKCYTRAYVLVYIRESDVDEMLASMSPGDIPPHIKRHLDGEKAQNEMHLTVKIVTDKIFKVHQGFDLANFDDKTMQSEIPSFRVKEEERFAVFKQSVADHFQVPVNRFRLWILVKRLNRTVRPDQPIPETEANSSMIAIKDKMGNRSTLQLYLEEADKPINGRLWSYQMIFLKYFDPKTQKIEFGLWQAICAAERECLRYHPHLKREERVPIEY
;
A
#
# COMPACT_ATOMS: atom_id res chain seq x y z
N MET A 1 -27.97 34.75 -8.81
CA MET A 1 -27.23 34.82 -7.52
C MET A 1 -26.25 35.97 -7.62
N ALA A 2 -26.38 37.00 -6.78
CA ALA A 2 -25.52 38.19 -6.83
C ALA A 2 -24.16 37.90 -6.18
N ALA A 3 -23.07 38.26 -6.87
CA ALA A 3 -21.70 38.07 -6.37
C ALA A 3 -21.45 38.92 -5.12
N LYS A 4 -20.94 38.29 -4.05
CA LYS A 4 -20.61 38.94 -2.78
C LYS A 4 -19.42 39.88 -3.00
N LYS A 5 -19.65 41.19 -2.88
CA LYS A 5 -18.62 42.22 -3.05
C LYS A 5 -17.65 42.16 -1.86
N CYS A 6 -16.42 41.71 -2.07
CA CYS A 6 -15.40 41.65 -1.03
C CYS A 6 -14.78 43.04 -0.84
N TYR A 7 -15.03 43.65 0.31
CA TYR A 7 -14.35 44.88 0.74
C TYR A 7 -13.11 44.50 1.53
N THR A 8 -11.95 44.54 0.89
CA THR A 8 -10.65 44.40 1.57
C THR A 8 -10.34 45.68 2.33
N ARG A 9 -10.27 45.59 3.66
CA ARG A 9 -9.73 46.63 4.54
C ARG A 9 -8.36 46.17 5.04
N ALA A 10 -7.38 47.07 5.06
CA ALA A 10 -6.11 46.77 5.68
C ALA A 10 -6.29 46.70 7.21
N TYR A 11 -5.79 45.62 7.83
CA TYR A 11 -5.87 45.42 9.27
C TYR A 11 -4.62 45.89 10.01
N VAL A 12 -3.48 46.01 9.30
CA VAL A 12 -2.19 46.40 9.86
C VAL A 12 -1.43 47.24 8.82
N LEU A 13 -0.82 48.32 9.28
CA LEU A 13 0.15 49.12 8.52
C LEU A 13 1.46 49.15 9.31
N VAL A 14 2.57 48.93 8.60
CA VAL A 14 3.93 48.98 9.18
C VAL A 14 4.68 50.11 8.48
N TYR A 15 5.21 51.04 9.25
CA TYR A 15 6.00 52.17 8.76
C TYR A 15 7.44 52.01 9.22
N ILE A 16 8.38 52.34 8.34
CA ILE A 16 9.81 52.39 8.61
C ILE A 16 10.23 53.85 8.47
N ARG A 17 11.06 54.37 9.39
CA ARG A 17 11.61 55.72 9.28
C ARG A 17 12.59 55.76 8.12
N GLU A 18 12.51 56.80 7.30
CA GLU A 18 13.36 56.96 6.10
C GLU A 18 14.86 56.87 6.43
N SER A 19 15.29 57.39 7.59
CA SER A 19 16.67 57.32 8.05
C SER A 19 17.18 55.90 8.36
N ASP A 20 16.28 54.98 8.70
CA ASP A 20 16.62 53.67 9.26
C ASP A 20 16.35 52.54 8.25
N VAL A 21 15.91 52.87 7.03
CA VAL A 21 15.53 51.91 5.99
C VAL A 21 16.71 51.01 5.61
N ASP A 22 17.90 51.58 5.44
CA ASP A 22 19.08 50.84 4.99
C ASP A 22 19.55 49.82 6.04
N GLU A 23 19.40 50.14 7.33
CA GLU A 23 19.73 49.24 8.43
C GLU A 23 18.68 48.13 8.57
N MET A 24 17.38 48.50 8.57
CA MET A 24 16.30 47.53 8.77
C MET A 24 16.10 46.58 7.60
N LEU A 25 16.43 47.00 6.37
CA LEU A 25 16.33 46.20 5.14
C LEU A 25 17.70 45.73 4.62
N ALA A 26 18.71 45.73 5.48
CA ALA A 26 20.05 45.27 5.12
C ALA A 26 20.04 43.84 4.54
N SER A 27 20.83 43.61 3.49
CA SER A 27 20.91 42.29 2.85
C SER A 27 21.57 41.28 3.79
N MET A 28 20.88 40.19 4.11
CA MET A 28 21.46 39.08 4.87
C MET A 28 22.25 38.13 3.97
N SER A 29 23.44 37.75 4.43
CA SER A 29 24.28 36.72 3.82
C SER A 29 24.06 35.36 4.48
N PRO A 30 24.40 34.24 3.81
CA PRO A 30 24.32 32.91 4.41
C PRO A 30 25.23 32.72 5.64
N GLY A 31 26.21 33.60 5.84
CA GLY A 31 27.13 33.59 6.98
C GLY A 31 26.54 34.18 8.26
N ASP A 32 25.47 34.97 8.15
CA ASP A 32 24.78 35.60 9.28
C ASP A 32 23.87 34.61 10.03
N ILE A 33 23.63 33.43 9.44
CA ILE A 33 22.84 32.36 10.03
C ILE A 33 23.74 31.47 10.89
N PRO A 34 23.52 31.36 12.20
CA PRO A 34 24.29 30.49 13.07
C PRO A 34 24.31 29.03 12.59
N PRO A 35 25.47 28.34 12.64
CA PRO A 35 25.63 27.00 12.06
C PRO A 35 24.83 25.90 12.76
N HIS A 36 24.33 26.15 13.98
CA HIS A 36 23.47 25.20 14.69
C HIS A 36 22.04 25.20 14.14
N ILE A 37 21.52 26.35 13.69
CA ILE A 37 20.18 26.47 13.08
C ILE A 37 20.17 25.72 11.74
N LYS A 38 21.23 25.91 10.93
CA LYS A 38 21.36 25.19 9.66
C LYS A 38 21.40 23.67 9.85
N ARG A 39 22.18 23.18 10.82
CA ARG A 39 22.22 21.74 11.17
C ARG A 39 20.88 21.20 11.64
N HIS A 40 20.14 21.97 12.44
CA HIS A 40 18.81 21.56 12.89
C HIS A 40 17.83 21.47 11.71
N LEU A 41 17.79 22.52 10.86
CA LEU A 41 16.95 22.56 9.67
C LEU A 41 17.30 21.46 8.67
N ASP A 42 18.58 21.16 8.47
CA ASP A 42 19.02 20.08 7.57
C ASP A 42 18.68 18.69 8.15
N GLY A 43 18.76 18.52 9.47
CA GLY A 43 18.31 17.31 10.16
C GLY A 43 16.79 17.12 10.10
N GLU A 44 16.03 18.19 10.28
CA GLU A 44 14.57 18.19 10.14
C GLU A 44 14.15 17.92 8.70
N LYS A 45 14.82 18.50 7.70
CA LYS A 45 14.59 18.20 6.27
C LYS A 45 14.84 16.73 5.94
N ALA A 46 15.85 16.11 6.54
CA ALA A 46 16.12 14.68 6.38
C ALA A 46 15.02 13.79 7.03
N GLN A 47 14.40 14.25 8.13
CA GLN A 47 13.26 13.56 8.73
C GLN A 47 11.94 13.81 8.00
N ASN A 48 11.83 14.95 7.31
CA ASN A 48 10.67 15.35 6.53
C ASN A 48 10.74 14.88 5.07
N GLU A 49 11.65 13.96 4.73
CA GLU A 49 11.53 13.20 3.49
C GLU A 49 10.12 12.60 3.46
N MET A 50 9.36 12.87 2.40
CA MET A 50 7.99 12.42 2.31
C MET A 50 8.00 10.89 2.17
N HIS A 51 7.54 10.21 3.22
CA HIS A 51 7.51 8.76 3.27
C HIS A 51 6.10 8.24 3.00
N LEU A 52 6.00 7.30 2.07
CA LEU A 52 4.81 6.52 1.84
C LEU A 52 4.78 5.32 2.80
N THR A 53 3.66 5.15 3.49
CA THR A 53 3.43 3.94 4.29
C THR A 53 2.75 2.87 3.42
N VAL A 54 3.41 1.73 3.26
CA VAL A 54 2.93 0.59 2.48
C VAL A 54 2.61 -0.58 3.42
N LYS A 55 1.40 -1.13 3.35
CA LYS A 55 0.98 -2.31 4.12
C LYS A 55 0.89 -3.52 3.17
N ILE A 56 1.51 -4.64 3.53
CA ILE A 56 1.53 -5.84 2.67
C ILE A 56 0.86 -7.01 3.38
N VAL A 57 -0.16 -7.59 2.75
CA VAL A 57 -0.81 -8.83 3.20
C VAL A 57 -0.23 -10.01 2.43
N THR A 58 0.07 -11.08 3.16
CA THR A 58 0.55 -12.35 2.61
C THR A 58 -0.47 -13.46 2.88
N ASP A 59 -0.32 -14.58 2.18
CA ASP A 59 -1.11 -15.79 2.37
C ASP A 59 -1.09 -16.31 3.80
N LYS A 60 0.04 -16.15 4.49
CA LYS A 60 0.19 -16.57 5.89
C LYS A 60 -0.75 -15.78 6.81
N ILE A 61 -0.79 -14.46 6.64
CA ILE A 61 -1.68 -13.57 7.42
C ILE A 61 -3.13 -13.91 7.13
N PHE A 62 -3.44 -14.06 5.84
CA PHE A 62 -4.79 -14.35 5.40
C PHE A 62 -5.32 -15.70 5.91
N LYS A 63 -4.47 -16.73 6.00
CA LYS A 63 -4.83 -18.05 6.54
C LYS A 63 -5.23 -18.02 8.01
N VAL A 64 -4.62 -17.14 8.80
CA VAL A 64 -4.89 -17.03 10.24
C VAL A 64 -6.11 -16.15 10.49
N HIS A 65 -6.43 -15.25 9.57
CA HIS A 65 -7.48 -14.25 9.73
C HIS A 65 -8.91 -14.85 9.76
N GLN A 66 -9.50 -14.86 10.96
CA GLN A 66 -10.88 -15.32 11.21
C GLN A 66 -11.95 -14.26 10.89
N GLY A 67 -11.55 -13.03 10.59
CA GLY A 67 -12.45 -11.92 10.34
C GLY A 67 -13.02 -11.87 8.92
N PHE A 68 -13.83 -10.86 8.68
CA PHE A 68 -14.31 -10.53 7.34
C PHE A 68 -13.18 -9.91 6.51
N ASP A 69 -13.14 -10.22 5.21
CA ASP A 69 -12.11 -9.75 4.27
C ASP A 69 -10.73 -10.44 4.40
N LEU A 70 -9.72 -9.92 3.67
CA LEU A 70 -8.36 -10.46 3.67
C LEU A 70 -7.62 -10.30 5.00
N ALA A 71 -7.70 -9.12 5.60
CA ALA A 71 -7.05 -8.83 6.88
C ALA A 71 -7.71 -7.59 7.50
N ASN A 72 -7.49 -7.38 8.80
CA ASN A 72 -7.95 -6.18 9.48
C ASN A 72 -6.99 -5.00 9.25
N PHE A 73 -7.39 -4.08 8.36
CA PHE A 73 -6.57 -2.91 8.03
C PHE A 73 -6.80 -1.69 8.94
N ASP A 74 -7.93 -1.67 9.65
CA ASP A 74 -8.39 -0.55 10.47
C ASP A 74 -7.94 -0.70 11.94
N ASP A 75 -7.08 -1.68 12.24
CA ASP A 75 -6.58 -1.89 13.59
C ASP A 75 -5.71 -0.70 14.03
N LYS A 76 -6.28 0.12 14.92
CA LYS A 76 -5.61 1.26 15.56
C LYS A 76 -4.75 0.83 16.75
N THR A 77 -4.75 -0.46 17.07
CA THR A 77 -3.86 -1.02 18.09
C THR A 77 -2.45 -1.16 17.53
N MET A 78 -1.45 -0.98 18.39
CA MET A 78 -0.02 -0.94 18.05
C MET A 78 0.56 -2.26 17.49
N GLN A 79 -0.28 -3.29 17.32
CA GLN A 79 0.08 -4.62 16.83
C GLN A 79 -0.81 -4.99 15.64
N SER A 80 -0.82 -4.16 14.61
CA SER A 80 -1.42 -4.57 13.34
C SER A 80 -0.67 -5.82 12.86
N GLU A 81 -1.38 -6.94 12.67
CA GLU A 81 -0.83 -8.21 12.16
C GLU A 81 -0.20 -8.08 10.76
N ILE A 82 -0.41 -6.92 10.12
CA ILE A 82 0.00 -6.62 8.75
C ILE A 82 1.34 -5.86 8.78
N PRO A 83 2.41 -6.44 8.21
CA PRO A 83 3.69 -5.75 8.04
C PRO A 83 3.52 -4.41 7.32
N SER A 84 4.13 -3.37 7.90
CA SER A 84 4.14 -2.03 7.35
C SER A 84 5.56 -1.58 7.02
N PHE A 85 5.73 -1.03 5.82
CA PHE A 85 6.98 -0.53 5.29
C PHE A 85 6.89 0.98 5.16
N ARG A 86 7.93 1.69 5.59
CA ARG A 86 8.12 3.11 5.29
C ARG A 86 9.07 3.21 4.12
N VAL A 87 8.59 3.79 3.03
CA VAL A 87 9.29 3.83 1.74
C VAL A 87 9.34 5.28 1.30
N LYS A 88 10.43 5.73 0.69
CA LYS A 88 10.49 7.11 0.17
C LYS A 88 9.53 7.25 -1.01
N GLU A 89 8.85 8.39 -1.14
CA GLU A 89 7.87 8.60 -2.21
C GLU A 89 8.50 8.47 -3.61
N GLU A 90 9.72 8.98 -3.77
CA GLU A 90 10.49 8.95 -5.02
C GLU A 90 11.22 7.63 -5.26
N GLU A 91 11.19 6.70 -4.31
CA GLU A 91 11.82 5.39 -4.44
C GLU A 91 11.23 4.64 -5.64
N ARG A 92 12.10 3.99 -6.42
CA ARG A 92 11.66 3.18 -7.56
C ARG A 92 11.01 1.90 -7.09
N PHE A 93 9.95 1.47 -7.76
CA PHE A 93 9.25 0.23 -7.45
C PHE A 93 10.18 -0.99 -7.44
N ALA A 94 11.13 -1.09 -8.36
CA ALA A 94 12.10 -2.19 -8.37
C ALA A 94 12.92 -2.30 -7.08
N VAL A 95 13.32 -1.17 -6.49
CA VAL A 95 14.09 -1.12 -5.25
C VAL A 95 13.22 -1.55 -4.07
N PHE A 96 12.01 -0.99 -3.99
CA PHE A 96 11.03 -1.41 -2.99
C PHE A 96 10.72 -2.91 -3.09
N LYS A 97 10.52 -3.44 -4.31
CA LYS A 97 10.25 -4.85 -4.55
C LYS A 97 11.40 -5.75 -4.09
N GLN A 98 12.65 -5.31 -4.24
CA GLN A 98 13.81 -6.01 -3.67
C GLN A 98 13.76 -6.02 -2.13
N SER A 99 13.47 -4.88 -1.50
CA SER A 99 13.32 -4.79 -0.03
C SER A 99 12.22 -5.74 0.50
N VAL A 100 11.12 -5.87 -0.25
CA VAL A 100 10.04 -6.82 0.06
C VAL A 100 10.51 -8.26 -0.10
N ALA A 101 11.25 -8.56 -1.16
CA ALA A 101 11.84 -9.88 -1.40
C ALA A 101 12.73 -10.33 -0.25
N ASP A 102 13.59 -9.43 0.24
CA ASP A 102 14.51 -9.69 1.33
C ASP A 102 13.76 -9.88 2.66
N HIS A 103 12.74 -9.06 2.92
CA HIS A 103 11.93 -9.15 4.14
C HIS A 103 11.13 -10.46 4.24
N PHE A 104 10.47 -10.87 3.15
CA PHE A 104 9.67 -12.09 3.13
C PHE A 104 10.47 -13.35 2.73
N GLN A 105 11.75 -13.19 2.39
CA GLN A 105 12.64 -14.25 1.90
C GLN A 105 12.09 -14.96 0.65
N VAL A 106 11.41 -14.21 -0.23
CA VAL A 106 10.86 -14.72 -1.49
C VAL A 106 11.60 -14.05 -2.66
N PRO A 107 12.15 -14.80 -3.62
CA PRO A 107 12.82 -14.21 -4.78
C PRO A 107 11.92 -13.24 -5.55
N VAL A 108 12.47 -12.12 -6.02
CA VAL A 108 11.74 -11.04 -6.76
C VAL A 108 10.94 -11.55 -7.96
N ASN A 109 11.40 -12.64 -8.59
CA ASN A 109 10.75 -13.26 -9.74
C ASN A 109 9.66 -14.28 -9.37
N ARG A 110 9.49 -14.62 -8.09
CA ARG A 110 8.52 -15.60 -7.58
C ARG A 110 7.35 -14.98 -6.85
N PHE A 111 7.20 -13.66 -6.85
CA PHE A 111 5.99 -13.04 -6.33
C PHE A 111 5.54 -11.84 -7.17
N ARG A 112 4.24 -11.57 -7.07
CA ARG A 112 3.58 -10.43 -7.68
C ARG A 112 2.89 -9.61 -6.60
N LEU A 113 2.91 -8.29 -6.76
CA LEU A 113 2.23 -7.38 -5.86
C LEU A 113 0.91 -6.93 -6.50
N TRP A 114 -0.19 -7.16 -5.80
CA TRP A 114 -1.53 -6.73 -6.17
C TRP A 114 -1.92 -5.51 -5.37
N ILE A 115 -2.55 -4.54 -6.02
CA ILE A 115 -3.06 -3.37 -5.34
C ILE A 115 -4.39 -3.72 -4.72
N LEU A 116 -4.51 -3.40 -3.43
CA LEU A 116 -5.73 -3.54 -2.69
C LEU A 116 -6.49 -2.22 -2.73
N VAL A 117 -7.72 -2.26 -3.25
CA VAL A 117 -8.60 -1.10 -3.33
C VAL A 117 -9.76 -1.24 -2.36
N LYS A 118 -10.10 -0.15 -1.70
CA LYS A 118 -11.32 -0.05 -0.89
C LYS A 118 -12.52 0.23 -1.79
N ARG A 119 -13.51 -0.66 -1.75
CA ARG A 119 -14.78 -0.55 -2.45
C ARG A 119 -15.78 0.31 -1.67
N LEU A 120 -16.89 0.70 -2.32
CA LEU A 120 -17.97 1.51 -1.72
C LEU A 120 -18.58 0.86 -0.48
N ASN A 121 -18.66 -0.48 -0.46
CA ASN A 121 -19.15 -1.26 0.70
C ASN A 121 -18.10 -1.41 1.83
N ARG A 122 -17.03 -0.60 1.80
CA ARG A 122 -15.94 -0.59 2.79
C ARG A 122 -15.06 -1.83 2.87
N THR A 123 -15.18 -2.78 1.93
CA THR A 123 -14.23 -3.91 1.78
C THR A 123 -12.97 -3.51 1.04
N VAL A 124 -11.85 -4.16 1.32
CA VAL A 124 -10.53 -3.96 0.72
C VAL A 124 -10.15 -5.23 -0.04
N ARG A 125 -10.12 -5.16 -1.37
CA ARG A 125 -9.93 -6.33 -2.26
C ARG A 125 -8.82 -6.11 -3.27
N PRO A 126 -8.14 -7.17 -3.74
CA PRO A 126 -7.24 -7.05 -4.87
C PRO A 126 -8.00 -6.62 -6.11
N ASP A 127 -7.44 -5.64 -6.80
CA ASP A 127 -7.99 -5.12 -8.05
C ASP A 127 -7.10 -5.54 -9.21
N GLN A 128 -5.90 -4.96 -9.28
CA GLN A 128 -4.96 -5.18 -10.37
C GLN A 128 -3.54 -5.48 -9.85
N PRO A 129 -2.79 -6.35 -10.54
CA PRO A 129 -1.38 -6.55 -10.25
C PRO A 129 -0.58 -5.35 -10.74
N ILE A 130 0.46 -4.97 -9.99
CA ILE A 130 1.44 -3.98 -10.46
C ILE A 130 2.26 -4.63 -11.58
N PRO A 131 2.22 -4.09 -12.81
CA PRO A 131 2.98 -4.66 -13.91
C PRO A 131 4.48 -4.42 -13.73
N GLU A 132 5.31 -5.36 -14.15
CA GLU A 132 6.78 -5.21 -14.12
C GLU A 132 7.27 -4.03 -14.98
N THR A 133 6.46 -3.54 -15.93
CA THR A 133 6.78 -2.35 -16.72
C THR A 133 6.87 -1.06 -15.87
N GLU A 134 6.22 -1.04 -14.71
CA GLU A 134 6.28 0.09 -13.76
C GLU A 134 7.51 -0.03 -12.81
N ALA A 135 8.46 -0.94 -13.06
CA ALA A 135 9.69 -1.11 -12.27
C ALA A 135 10.48 0.19 -12.06
N ASN A 136 10.50 1.07 -13.05
CA ASN A 136 11.20 2.36 -12.99
C ASN A 136 10.35 3.51 -12.44
N SER A 137 9.05 3.29 -12.25
CA SER A 137 8.15 4.30 -11.70
C SER A 137 8.38 4.49 -10.21
N SER A 138 8.14 5.72 -9.74
CA SER A 138 8.19 6.03 -8.31
C SER A 138 7.00 5.42 -7.56
N MET A 139 7.20 5.12 -6.28
CA MET A 139 6.15 4.59 -5.41
C MET A 139 4.95 5.54 -5.28
N ILE A 140 5.19 6.86 -5.27
CA ILE A 140 4.10 7.85 -5.30
C ILE A 140 3.30 7.80 -6.60
N ALA A 141 3.95 7.65 -7.76
CA ALA A 141 3.25 7.56 -9.04
C ALA A 141 2.37 6.31 -9.11
N ILE A 142 2.84 5.17 -8.58
CA ILE A 142 2.03 3.95 -8.48
C ILE A 142 0.83 4.15 -7.56
N LYS A 143 1.05 4.77 -6.39
CA LYS A 143 -0.02 5.07 -5.44
C LYS A 143 -1.05 6.05 -6.02
N ASP A 144 -0.65 7.06 -6.76
CA ASP A 144 -1.59 8.04 -7.32
C ASP A 144 -2.34 7.50 -8.54
N LYS A 145 -1.71 6.66 -9.36
CA LYS A 145 -2.36 6.01 -10.51
C LYS A 145 -3.38 4.96 -10.08
N MET A 146 -3.07 4.18 -9.05
CA MET A 146 -3.77 2.92 -8.77
C MET A 146 -4.25 2.76 -7.31
N GLY A 147 -3.74 3.58 -6.38
CA GLY A 147 -4.16 3.60 -4.98
C GLY A 147 -5.30 4.59 -4.73
N ASN A 148 -5.93 4.48 -3.55
CA ASN A 148 -7.10 5.30 -3.19
C ASN A 148 -6.99 6.01 -1.84
N ARG A 149 -5.83 5.94 -1.15
CA ARG A 149 -5.62 6.50 0.20
C ARG A 149 -4.19 7.02 0.38
N SER A 150 -3.96 7.68 1.53
CA SER A 150 -2.64 8.06 2.02
C SER A 150 -1.70 6.88 2.30
N THR A 151 -2.24 5.67 2.45
CA THR A 151 -1.48 4.43 2.65
C THR A 151 -1.70 3.51 1.47
N LEU A 152 -0.62 2.94 0.94
CA LEU A 152 -0.68 1.97 -0.16
C LEU A 152 -0.85 0.57 0.44
N GLN A 153 -1.91 -0.13 0.05
CA GLN A 153 -2.21 -1.47 0.54
C GLN A 153 -1.95 -2.47 -0.58
N LEU A 154 -1.12 -3.48 -0.32
CA LEU A 154 -0.72 -4.47 -1.29
C LEU A 154 -1.00 -5.88 -0.78
N TYR A 155 -1.21 -6.80 -1.71
CA TYR A 155 -1.25 -8.23 -1.48
C TYR A 155 -0.10 -8.89 -2.23
N LEU A 156 0.66 -9.73 -1.53
CA LEU A 156 1.79 -10.47 -2.08
C LEU A 156 1.30 -11.86 -2.50
N GLU A 157 1.21 -12.06 -3.81
CA GLU A 157 0.93 -13.34 -4.43
C GLU A 157 2.25 -14.07 -4.67
N GLU A 158 2.49 -15.18 -3.97
CA GLU A 158 3.63 -16.06 -4.27
C GLU A 158 3.27 -17.02 -5.42
N ALA A 159 4.21 -17.21 -6.34
CA ALA A 159 4.09 -18.05 -7.51
C ALA A 159 5.06 -19.24 -7.44
N ASP A 160 4.54 -20.43 -7.71
CA ASP A 160 5.34 -21.66 -7.79
C ASP A 160 6.38 -21.63 -8.91
N LYS A 161 6.10 -20.86 -9.98
CA LYS A 161 6.98 -20.67 -11.14
C LYS A 161 7.38 -19.21 -11.28
N PRO A 162 8.59 -18.92 -11.81
CA PRO A 162 9.00 -17.55 -12.08
C PRO A 162 8.01 -16.86 -13.03
N ILE A 163 7.67 -15.63 -12.70
CA ILE A 163 6.68 -14.83 -13.41
C ILE A 163 7.32 -14.33 -14.71
N ASN A 164 6.91 -14.91 -15.85
CA ASN A 164 7.45 -14.59 -17.18
C ASN A 164 6.87 -13.28 -17.78
N GLY A 165 6.52 -12.29 -16.95
CA GLY A 165 6.00 -10.98 -17.41
C GLY A 165 4.63 -11.00 -18.10
N ARG A 166 4.06 -12.17 -18.41
CA ARG A 166 2.70 -12.29 -18.95
C ARG A 166 1.67 -12.11 -17.83
N LEU A 167 1.01 -10.96 -17.83
CA LEU A 167 -0.26 -10.77 -17.14
C LEU A 167 -1.31 -11.56 -17.90
N TRP A 168 -1.44 -12.83 -17.56
CA TRP A 168 -2.55 -13.60 -18.06
C TRP A 168 -3.88 -12.97 -17.59
N SER A 169 -4.92 -13.02 -18.42
CA SER A 169 -6.26 -12.48 -18.14
C SER A 169 -6.98 -13.31 -17.07
N TYR A 170 -6.54 -13.20 -15.82
CA TYR A 170 -7.00 -14.03 -14.72
C TYR A 170 -7.76 -13.21 -13.69
N GLN A 171 -8.88 -13.76 -13.23
CA GLN A 171 -9.61 -13.27 -12.07
C GLN A 171 -9.05 -13.97 -10.83
N MET A 172 -8.60 -13.20 -9.84
CA MET A 172 -8.19 -13.77 -8.54
C MET A 172 -9.43 -14.00 -7.67
N ILE A 173 -9.58 -15.22 -7.17
CA ILE A 173 -10.71 -15.63 -6.31
C ILE A 173 -10.16 -16.14 -4.99
N PHE A 174 -10.74 -15.69 -3.88
CA PHE A 174 -10.42 -16.16 -2.53
C PHE A 174 -11.58 -16.99 -1.99
N LEU A 175 -11.27 -18.15 -1.39
CA LEU A 175 -12.25 -19.08 -0.86
C LEU A 175 -12.02 -19.31 0.63
N LYS A 176 -13.04 -19.01 1.44
CA LYS A 176 -13.07 -19.28 2.88
C LYS A 176 -13.94 -20.50 3.14
N TYR A 177 -13.43 -21.50 3.84
CA TYR A 177 -14.24 -22.61 4.34
C TYR A 177 -14.64 -22.32 5.79
N PHE A 178 -15.91 -22.44 6.11
CA PHE A 178 -16.41 -22.26 7.47
C PHE A 178 -16.84 -23.62 8.02
N ASP A 179 -16.19 -24.06 9.10
CA ASP A 179 -16.62 -25.26 9.81
C ASP A 179 -17.67 -24.88 10.86
N PRO A 180 -18.93 -25.33 10.71
CA PRO A 180 -19.99 -25.01 11.66
C PRO A 180 -19.79 -25.63 13.04
N LYS A 181 -19.00 -26.71 13.16
CA LYS A 181 -18.78 -27.40 14.45
C LYS A 181 -17.78 -26.63 15.31
N THR A 182 -16.67 -26.21 14.73
CA THR A 182 -15.64 -25.45 15.43
C THR A 182 -15.89 -23.94 15.42
N GLN A 183 -16.85 -23.47 14.61
CA GLN A 183 -17.12 -22.06 14.33
C GLN A 183 -15.87 -21.28 13.87
N LYS A 184 -14.96 -22.00 13.20
CA LYS A 184 -13.72 -21.44 12.67
C LYS A 184 -13.79 -21.35 11.15
N ILE A 185 -13.14 -20.32 10.64
CA ILE A 185 -12.88 -20.19 9.22
C ILE A 185 -11.51 -20.81 8.97
N GLU A 186 -11.49 -21.92 8.24
CA GLU A 186 -10.26 -22.49 7.74
C GLU A 186 -10.05 -22.05 6.29
N PHE A 187 -8.78 -21.86 5.96
CA PHE A 187 -8.41 -21.26 4.69
C PHE A 187 -7.67 -22.25 3.79
N GLY A 188 -8.19 -22.43 2.58
CA GLY A 188 -7.43 -23.00 1.47
C GLY A 188 -7.03 -21.87 0.52
N LEU A 189 -5.73 -21.69 0.28
CA LEU A 189 -5.30 -20.81 -0.79
C LEU A 189 -5.55 -21.49 -2.12
N TRP A 190 -6.70 -21.20 -2.72
CA TRP A 190 -7.06 -21.66 -4.05
C TRP A 190 -6.83 -20.51 -5.01
N GLN A 191 -5.66 -20.43 -5.62
CA GLN A 191 -5.50 -19.63 -6.84
C GLN A 191 -6.25 -20.36 -7.96
N ALA A 192 -7.57 -20.16 -8.03
CA ALA A 192 -8.34 -20.56 -9.20
C ALA A 192 -7.98 -19.59 -10.32
N ILE A 193 -6.95 -19.95 -11.10
CA ILE A 193 -6.68 -19.36 -12.39
C ILE A 193 -7.83 -19.79 -13.33
N CYS A 194 -8.96 -19.09 -13.26
CA CYS A 194 -10.00 -19.27 -14.26
C CYS A 194 -9.58 -18.45 -15.50
N ALA A 195 -8.83 -19.09 -16.40
CA ALA A 195 -8.77 -18.64 -17.78
C ALA A 195 -10.21 -18.69 -18.31
N ALA A 196 -10.65 -17.64 -19.00
CA ALA A 196 -12.03 -17.35 -19.36
C ALA A 196 -12.80 -18.45 -20.15
N GLU A 197 -12.25 -19.66 -20.35
CA GLU A 197 -12.96 -20.71 -21.06
C GLU A 197 -12.64 -22.17 -20.69
N ARG A 198 -11.73 -22.53 -19.77
CA ARG A 198 -11.51 -23.96 -19.43
C ARG A 198 -11.15 -24.20 -17.96
N GLU A 199 -12.02 -24.99 -17.33
CA GLU A 199 -11.85 -25.74 -16.07
C GLU A 199 -11.18 -25.00 -14.91
N CYS A 200 -11.99 -24.51 -13.96
CA CYS A 200 -11.53 -24.13 -12.62
C CYS A 200 -11.22 -25.37 -11.73
N LEU A 201 -10.88 -26.52 -12.33
CA LEU A 201 -10.83 -27.84 -11.68
C LEU A 201 -9.44 -28.49 -11.70
N ARG A 202 -8.39 -27.78 -11.28
CA ARG A 202 -7.19 -28.47 -10.74
C ARG A 202 -7.35 -28.61 -9.23
N TYR A 203 -8.18 -29.57 -8.85
CA TYR A 203 -8.40 -30.01 -7.47
C TYR A 203 -7.11 -30.56 -6.86
N HIS A 204 -6.70 -30.04 -5.70
CA HIS A 204 -5.71 -30.72 -4.86
C HIS A 204 -6.34 -32.03 -4.31
N PRO A 205 -5.62 -33.16 -4.29
CA PRO A 205 -6.14 -34.47 -3.85
C PRO A 205 -6.58 -34.58 -2.38
N HIS A 206 -6.49 -33.52 -1.57
CA HIS A 206 -6.92 -33.55 -0.17
C HIS A 206 -8.41 -33.24 0.01
N LEU A 207 -9.04 -32.48 -0.89
CA LEU A 207 -10.51 -32.32 -0.86
C LEU A 207 -11.25 -33.59 -1.31
N LYS A 208 -10.62 -34.43 -2.13
CA LYS A 208 -11.16 -35.76 -2.49
C LYS A 208 -10.91 -36.85 -1.44
N ARG A 209 -10.17 -36.56 -0.36
CA ARG A 209 -9.83 -37.59 0.65
C ARG A 209 -10.72 -37.58 1.89
N GLU A 210 -11.49 -36.51 2.09
CA GLU A 210 -12.41 -36.36 3.22
C GLU A 210 -13.90 -36.47 2.85
N GLU A 211 -14.20 -36.94 1.63
CA GLU A 211 -15.53 -37.45 1.28
C GLU A 211 -15.69 -38.89 1.82
N ARG A 212 -15.85 -38.99 3.14
CA ARG A 212 -16.66 -40.05 3.77
C ARG A 212 -17.72 -39.40 4.66
N VAL A 213 -18.49 -38.50 4.07
CA VAL A 213 -19.81 -38.16 4.62
C VAL A 213 -20.81 -38.96 3.79
N PRO A 214 -21.48 -39.98 4.35
CA PRO A 214 -22.49 -40.73 3.61
C PRO A 214 -23.60 -39.77 3.20
N ILE A 215 -23.86 -39.70 1.91
CA ILE A 215 -25.07 -39.08 1.37
C ILE A 215 -26.15 -40.15 1.55
N GLU A 216 -26.94 -40.05 2.60
CA GLU A 216 -28.20 -40.80 2.70
C GLU A 216 -29.21 -40.16 1.74
N TYR A 217 -29.75 -40.98 0.83
CA TYR A 217 -30.88 -40.63 -0.04
C TYR A 217 -32.20 -40.74 0.71
#